data_AF-A0A2H6AFZ1-F1
#
_entry.id   AF-A0A2H6AFZ1-F1
#
_cell.length_a   1.000
_cell.length_b   1.000
_cell.length_c   1.000
_cell.angle_alpha   90.00
_cell.angle_beta   90.00
_cell.angle_gamma   90.00
#
_symmetry.space_group_name_H-M   'P 1'
#
loop_
_entity.id
_entity.type
_entity.pdbx_description
1 polymer ?
#
loop_
_entity_poly.entity_id
_entity_poly.type
_entity_poly.pdbx_seq_one_letter_code
_entity_poly.pdbx_strand_id
1 'polypeptide(L)'
;MLGTADRRERLQALESVLEIPASLRYKVRVPPPDKLPPGPLAVTRLDAELVRRGLMAAPIPEEMEEDEDDDEPAWLEPTERPPALADKLRLLFEALYPEVNDLKVVPVWAAGELLEMGGDFHKYIAARDLAKQEGIIFRHLLRLILLCGEFADARPTEGDPQAWHEEMVDIAAHLTTSCRAVDPTSTDQFVEEAQAADVVEGESAREHPHALAEALAAATHTAKILFTPDNVSHILTRHTRPFTAGLDFGPVEPSD
;
A
#
# COMPACT_ATOMS: atom_id res chain seq x y z
N MET A 1 3.56 6.56 18.16
CA MET A 1 4.37 5.54 17.46
C MET A 1 4.32 5.68 15.94
N LEU A 2 3.15 5.75 15.29
CA LEU A 2 3.10 5.84 13.81
C LEU A 2 3.77 7.10 13.23
N GLY A 3 3.90 8.19 13.98
CA GLY A 3 4.59 9.38 13.50
C GLY A 3 6.09 9.19 13.25
N THR A 4 6.74 8.14 13.78
CA THR A 4 8.14 7.79 13.45
C THR A 4 8.27 6.66 12.43
N ALA A 5 7.16 6.07 11.96
CA ALA A 5 7.18 5.09 10.89
C ALA A 5 7.52 5.72 9.55
N ASP A 6 8.06 4.92 8.63
CA ASP A 6 8.18 5.32 7.24
C ASP A 6 6.83 5.25 6.51
N ARG A 7 6.82 5.73 5.26
CA ARG A 7 5.62 5.77 4.41
C ARG A 7 4.99 4.39 4.21
N ARG A 8 5.80 3.34 4.04
CA ARG A 8 5.30 1.99 3.78
C ARG A 8 4.65 1.41 5.03
N GLU A 9 5.30 1.59 6.18
CA GLU A 9 4.79 1.16 7.48
C GLU A 9 3.48 1.85 7.85
N ARG A 10 3.38 3.18 7.64
CA ARG A 10 2.14 3.93 7.85
C ARG A 10 1.03 3.45 6.94
N LEU A 11 1.31 3.29 5.65
CA LEU A 11 0.33 2.80 4.68
C LEU A 11 -0.17 1.41 5.04
N GLN A 12 0.74 0.48 5.38
CA GLN A 12 0.39 -0.87 5.80
C GLN A 12 -0.50 -0.84 7.05
N ALA A 13 -0.17 -0.03 8.04
CA ALA A 13 -0.95 0.10 9.26
C ALA A 13 -2.38 0.60 8.98
N LEU A 14 -2.51 1.63 8.15
CA LEU A 14 -3.81 2.23 7.79
C LEU A 14 -4.67 1.32 6.91
N GLU A 15 -4.10 0.66 5.90
CA GLU A 15 -4.91 -0.24 5.06
C GLU A 15 -5.34 -1.49 5.82
N SER A 16 -4.56 -1.94 6.81
CA SER A 16 -4.84 -3.17 7.56
C SER A 16 -5.96 -3.04 8.60
N VAL A 17 -6.38 -1.82 8.97
CA VAL A 17 -7.57 -1.63 9.83
C VAL A 17 -8.87 -1.63 9.03
N LEU A 18 -8.80 -1.58 7.70
CA LEU A 18 -9.96 -1.61 6.83
C LEU A 18 -10.32 -3.06 6.46
N GLU A 19 -11.61 -3.35 6.49
CA GLU A 19 -12.07 -4.72 6.25
C GLU A 19 -11.85 -5.17 4.80
N ILE A 20 -11.17 -6.32 4.65
CA ILE A 20 -11.03 -7.08 3.41
C ILE A 20 -11.65 -8.48 3.58
N PRO A 21 -12.51 -8.92 2.64
CA PRO A 21 -13.08 -10.26 2.66
C PRO A 21 -12.02 -11.36 2.70
N ALA A 22 -12.28 -12.42 3.48
CA ALA A 22 -11.34 -13.52 3.67
C ALA A 22 -10.88 -14.17 2.35
N SER A 23 -11.77 -14.25 1.35
CA SER A 23 -11.48 -14.80 0.02
C SER A 23 -10.41 -14.01 -0.76
N LEU A 24 -10.18 -12.74 -0.42
CA LEU A 24 -9.19 -11.88 -1.06
C LEU A 24 -7.86 -11.82 -0.32
N ARG A 25 -7.82 -12.17 0.98
CA ARG A 25 -6.64 -11.97 1.83
C ARG A 25 -5.38 -12.60 1.27
N TYR A 26 -5.47 -13.78 0.66
CA TYR A 26 -4.31 -14.42 0.02
C TYR A 26 -3.75 -13.60 -1.15
N LYS A 27 -4.63 -12.98 -1.95
CA LYS A 27 -4.24 -12.20 -3.14
C LYS A 27 -3.67 -10.82 -2.79
N VAL A 28 -4.03 -10.26 -1.64
CA VAL A 28 -3.56 -8.94 -1.17
C VAL A 28 -2.71 -9.03 0.09
N ARG A 29 -2.18 -10.22 0.41
CA ARG A 29 -1.36 -10.43 1.60
C ARG A 29 -0.09 -9.59 1.53
N VAL A 30 0.34 -9.10 2.69
CA VAL A 30 1.66 -8.51 2.89
C VAL A 30 2.75 -9.45 2.33
N PRO A 31 3.62 -8.96 1.43
CA PRO A 31 4.75 -9.73 0.94
C PRO A 31 5.70 -10.15 2.07
N PRO A 32 6.46 -11.24 1.88
CA PRO A 32 7.50 -11.63 2.83
C PRO A 32 8.65 -10.59 2.92
N PRO A 33 9.47 -10.62 4.00
CA PRO A 33 10.49 -9.61 4.28
C PRO A 33 11.55 -9.41 3.18
N ASP A 34 11.82 -10.44 2.37
CA ASP A 34 12.71 -10.37 1.19
C ASP A 34 12.18 -9.42 0.11
N LYS A 35 10.85 -9.29 0.00
CA LYS A 35 10.19 -8.40 -0.97
C LYS A 35 9.73 -7.09 -0.36
N LEU A 36 9.28 -7.12 0.90
CA LEU A 36 8.88 -5.95 1.66
C LEU A 36 9.66 -5.94 3.00
N PRO A 37 10.90 -5.41 3.00
CA PRO A 37 11.71 -5.34 4.21
C PRO A 37 11.02 -4.54 5.32
N PRO A 38 11.23 -4.90 6.59
CA PRO A 38 10.69 -4.15 7.72
C PRO A 38 11.27 -2.73 7.75
N GLY A 39 10.41 -1.75 8.02
CA GLY A 39 10.82 -0.35 8.11
C GLY A 39 11.40 0.04 9.47
N PRO A 40 11.74 1.34 9.64
CA PRO A 40 12.36 1.86 10.85
C PRO A 40 11.54 1.65 12.13
N LEU A 41 10.21 1.80 12.09
CA LEU A 41 9.38 1.60 13.28
C LEU A 41 9.45 0.15 13.78
N ALA A 42 9.35 -0.82 12.86
CA ALA A 42 9.45 -2.24 13.15
C ALA A 42 10.77 -2.55 13.86
N VAL A 43 11.89 -2.25 13.20
CA VAL A 43 13.22 -2.73 13.63
C VAL A 43 13.77 -1.97 14.83
N THR A 44 13.52 -0.67 14.95
CA THR A 44 14.17 0.14 15.99
C THR A 44 13.38 0.19 17.30
N ARG A 45 12.07 -0.09 17.26
CA ARG A 45 11.19 0.18 18.41
C ARG A 45 10.13 -0.89 18.65
N LEU A 46 9.33 -1.22 17.64
CA LEU A 46 8.17 -2.10 17.82
C LEU A 46 8.61 -3.51 18.23
N ASP A 47 9.59 -4.08 17.52
CA ASP A 47 10.07 -5.44 17.81
C ASP A 47 10.69 -5.52 19.21
N ALA A 48 11.51 -4.53 19.58
CA ALA A 48 12.10 -4.44 20.91
C ALA A 48 11.03 -4.30 22.02
N GLU A 49 9.95 -3.55 21.77
CA GLU A 49 8.83 -3.42 22.71
C GLU A 49 8.09 -4.74 22.89
N LEU A 50 7.80 -5.45 21.80
CA LEU A 50 7.09 -6.73 21.83
C LEU A 50 7.91 -7.80 22.55
N VAL A 51 9.20 -7.89 22.26
CA VAL A 51 10.12 -8.83 22.94
C VAL A 51 10.21 -8.51 24.42
N ARG A 52 10.40 -7.23 24.79
CA ARG A 52 10.44 -6.80 26.21
C ARG A 52 9.18 -7.17 26.99
N ARG A 53 8.01 -7.16 26.34
CA ARG A 53 6.73 -7.54 26.95
C ARG A 53 6.44 -9.04 26.92
N GLY A 54 7.28 -9.83 26.26
CA GLY A 54 7.02 -11.26 26.05
C GLY A 54 5.88 -11.54 25.08
N LEU A 55 5.55 -10.59 24.19
CA LEU A 55 4.50 -10.74 23.16
C LEU A 55 5.04 -11.35 21.86
N MET A 56 6.35 -11.32 21.66
CA MET A 56 7.05 -11.91 20.52
C MET A 56 8.37 -12.51 21.00
N ALA A 57 8.77 -13.63 20.40
CA ALA A 57 10.11 -14.19 20.63
C ALA A 57 11.18 -13.26 20.03
N ALA A 58 12.35 -13.21 20.65
CA ALA A 58 13.50 -12.55 20.04
C ALA A 58 13.92 -13.35 18.80
N PRO A 59 14.30 -12.67 17.69
CA PRO A 59 14.84 -13.37 16.54
C PRO A 59 16.09 -14.15 16.95
N ILE A 60 16.13 -15.42 16.57
CA ILE A 60 17.28 -16.31 16.75
C ILE A 60 18.31 -15.92 15.68
N PRO A 61 19.57 -15.61 16.04
CA PRO A 61 20.62 -15.42 15.05
C PRO A 61 20.75 -16.64 14.13
N GLU A 62 20.86 -16.42 12.82
CA GLU A 62 20.98 -17.47 11.78
C GLU A 62 22.15 -18.45 12.07
N GLU A 63 23.19 -18.00 12.80
CA GLU A 63 24.33 -18.84 13.23
C GLU A 63 23.95 -19.97 14.21
N MET A 64 22.75 -19.96 14.81
CA MET A 64 22.29 -21.00 15.74
C MET A 64 21.37 -22.05 15.08
N GLU A 65 21.07 -21.91 13.79
CA GLU A 65 20.27 -22.85 13.00
C GLU A 65 21.14 -23.88 12.23
N GLU A 66 22.47 -23.84 12.37
CA GLU A 66 23.41 -24.68 11.61
C GLU A 66 23.50 -26.15 12.08
N ASP A 67 22.71 -26.61 13.06
CA ASP A 67 22.88 -27.92 13.71
C ASP A 67 21.69 -28.91 13.56
N GLU A 68 20.70 -28.65 12.70
CA GLU A 68 19.64 -29.63 12.41
C GLU A 68 19.82 -30.23 11.00
N ASP A 69 20.02 -31.54 10.93
CA ASP A 69 20.19 -32.35 9.72
C ASP A 69 19.02 -32.13 8.73
N ASP A 70 19.19 -31.18 7.81
CA ASP A 70 18.20 -30.74 6.81
C ASP A 70 18.10 -31.71 5.60
N ASP A 71 17.72 -32.96 5.89
CA ASP A 71 17.34 -33.98 4.89
C ASP A 71 15.82 -33.98 4.61
N GLU A 72 15.04 -33.05 5.19
CA GLU A 72 13.60 -32.97 4.95
C GLU A 72 13.27 -32.15 3.68
N PRO A 73 12.34 -32.63 2.82
CA PRO A 73 11.95 -31.87 1.63
C PRO A 73 11.35 -30.52 2.02
N ALA A 74 11.88 -29.41 1.48
CA ALA A 74 11.44 -28.01 1.67
C ALA A 74 9.93 -27.70 1.50
N TRP A 75 9.10 -28.68 1.15
CA TRP A 75 7.63 -28.59 1.11
C TRP A 75 6.95 -29.02 2.43
N LEU A 76 7.69 -29.63 3.36
CA LEU A 76 7.20 -30.12 4.66
C LEU A 76 7.37 -29.10 5.79
N GLU A 77 8.37 -28.22 5.71
CA GLU A 77 8.55 -27.15 6.67
C GLU A 77 7.58 -26.00 6.39
N PRO A 78 6.60 -25.73 7.25
CA PRO A 78 5.88 -24.47 7.19
C PRO A 78 6.88 -23.40 7.61
N THR A 79 7.52 -22.72 6.65
CA THR A 79 8.36 -21.57 6.97
C THR A 79 7.47 -20.59 7.74
N GLU A 80 7.65 -20.49 9.05
CA GLU A 80 6.82 -19.64 9.90
C GLU A 80 7.05 -18.20 9.47
N ARG A 81 6.15 -17.67 8.63
CA ARG A 81 6.27 -16.29 8.17
C ARG A 81 6.21 -15.38 9.38
N PRO A 82 7.18 -14.48 9.57
CA PRO A 82 7.15 -13.56 10.69
C PRO A 82 5.86 -12.73 10.63
N PRO A 83 5.31 -12.34 11.79
CA PRO A 83 4.14 -11.49 11.85
C PRO A 83 4.36 -10.20 11.04
N ALA A 84 3.34 -9.77 10.30
CA ALA A 84 3.40 -8.51 9.57
C ALA A 84 3.42 -7.32 10.56
N LEU A 85 3.84 -6.13 10.12
CA LEU A 85 3.83 -4.93 10.96
C LEU A 85 2.45 -4.70 11.61
N ALA A 86 1.37 -4.86 10.84
CA ALA A 86 0.02 -4.66 11.34
C ALA A 86 -0.36 -5.68 12.45
N ASP A 87 0.10 -6.93 12.34
CA ASP A 87 -0.07 -7.93 13.41
C ASP A 87 0.69 -7.51 14.66
N LYS A 88 1.94 -7.06 14.49
CA LYS A 88 2.80 -6.58 15.59
C LYS A 88 2.18 -5.39 16.30
N LEU A 89 1.62 -4.43 15.55
CA LEU A 89 0.89 -3.28 16.11
C LEU A 89 -0.36 -3.72 16.87
N ARG A 90 -1.12 -4.68 16.33
CA ARG A 90 -2.29 -5.24 17.02
C ARG A 90 -1.90 -5.90 18.34
N LEU A 91 -0.86 -6.73 18.36
CA LEU A 91 -0.35 -7.36 19.57
C LEU A 91 0.01 -6.34 20.65
N LEU A 92 0.72 -5.27 20.27
CA LEU A 92 1.06 -4.20 21.19
C LEU A 92 -0.19 -3.45 21.67
N PHE A 93 -1.13 -3.16 20.77
CA PHE A 93 -2.37 -2.45 21.11
C PHE A 93 -3.22 -3.25 22.10
N GLU A 94 -3.45 -4.54 21.85
CA GLU A 94 -4.23 -5.42 22.75
C GLU A 94 -3.59 -5.53 24.14
N ALA A 95 -2.25 -5.47 24.22
CA ALA A 95 -1.54 -5.47 25.49
C ALA A 95 -1.61 -4.11 26.23
N LEU A 96 -1.76 -3.01 25.51
CA LEU A 96 -1.87 -1.66 26.09
C LEU A 96 -3.32 -1.32 26.50
N TYR A 97 -4.30 -1.85 25.77
CA TYR A 97 -5.72 -1.54 25.92
C TYR A 97 -6.56 -2.82 25.97
N PRO A 98 -6.41 -3.67 27.01
CA PRO A 98 -7.10 -4.96 27.11
C PRO A 98 -8.64 -4.85 27.16
N GLU A 99 -9.17 -3.66 27.48
CA GLU A 99 -10.59 -3.36 27.44
C GLU A 99 -11.17 -3.26 26.02
N VAL A 100 -10.33 -2.97 25.01
CA VAL A 100 -10.74 -2.84 23.61
C VAL A 100 -10.62 -4.19 22.91
N ASN A 101 -11.76 -4.85 22.71
CA ASN A 101 -11.82 -6.25 22.25
C ASN A 101 -12.40 -6.42 20.83
N ASP A 102 -12.79 -5.32 20.18
CA ASP A 102 -13.47 -5.29 18.88
C ASP A 102 -12.57 -4.77 17.75
N LEU A 103 -11.30 -4.46 18.03
CA LEU A 103 -10.33 -4.07 17.02
C LEU A 103 -10.07 -5.24 16.06
N LYS A 104 -10.43 -5.04 14.80
CA LYS A 104 -10.11 -5.98 13.72
C LYS A 104 -8.95 -5.44 12.91
N VAL A 105 -7.88 -6.21 12.83
CA VAL A 105 -6.75 -5.93 11.92
C VAL A 105 -6.59 -7.11 10.98
N VAL A 106 -6.50 -6.82 9.69
CA VAL A 106 -6.23 -7.79 8.63
C VAL A 106 -5.02 -7.29 7.87
N PRO A 107 -3.84 -7.92 8.02
CA PRO A 107 -2.64 -7.48 7.33
C PRO A 107 -2.82 -7.62 5.82
N VAL A 108 -2.83 -6.48 5.11
CA VAL A 108 -2.92 -6.42 3.66
C VAL A 108 -1.91 -5.43 3.09
N TRP A 109 -1.60 -5.60 1.80
CA TRP A 109 -0.72 -4.74 1.00
C TRP A 109 -1.32 -4.52 -0.38
N ALA A 110 -2.56 -4.03 -0.42
CA ALA A 110 -3.29 -3.76 -1.65
C ALA A 110 -2.96 -2.36 -2.19
N ALA A 111 -3.10 -1.35 -1.34
CA ALA A 111 -2.82 0.03 -1.69
C ALA A 111 -1.32 0.26 -1.89
N GLY A 112 -0.49 -0.35 -1.03
CA GLY A 112 0.97 -0.29 -1.17
C GLY A 112 1.46 -0.78 -2.52
N GLU A 113 1.03 -1.97 -2.94
CA GLU A 113 1.43 -2.51 -4.24
C GLU A 113 0.87 -1.70 -5.42
N LEU A 114 -0.37 -1.21 -5.34
CA LEU A 114 -0.93 -0.32 -6.37
C LEU A 114 -0.07 0.93 -6.57
N LEU A 115 0.35 1.57 -5.47
CA LEU A 115 1.20 2.76 -5.52
C LEU A 115 2.62 2.43 -6.03
N GLU A 116 3.18 1.28 -5.68
CA GLU A 116 4.45 0.79 -6.23
C GLU A 116 4.37 0.52 -7.74
N MET A 117 3.18 0.17 -8.25
CA MET A 117 2.90 0.03 -9.69
C MET A 117 2.60 1.37 -10.38
N GLY A 118 2.75 2.51 -9.69
CA GLY A 118 2.52 3.85 -10.23
C GLY A 118 1.06 4.29 -10.23
N GLY A 119 0.19 3.62 -9.47
CA GLY A 119 -1.23 3.96 -9.39
C GLY A 119 -2.07 3.48 -10.57
N ASP A 120 -1.54 2.63 -11.46
CA ASP A 120 -2.31 2.03 -12.54
C ASP A 120 -3.16 0.86 -12.02
N PHE A 121 -4.43 1.16 -11.79
CA PHE A 121 -5.39 0.22 -11.22
C PHE A 121 -5.65 -0.99 -12.13
N HIS A 122 -5.75 -0.80 -13.45
CA HIS A 122 -5.99 -1.91 -14.38
C HIS A 122 -4.79 -2.86 -14.43
N LYS A 123 -3.57 -2.31 -14.42
CA LYS A 123 -2.34 -3.11 -14.35
C LYS A 123 -2.27 -3.93 -13.06
N TYR A 124 -2.61 -3.31 -11.92
CA TYR A 124 -2.66 -4.01 -10.63
C TYR A 124 -3.67 -5.16 -10.64
N ILE A 125 -4.90 -4.89 -11.08
CA ILE A 125 -5.97 -5.89 -11.13
C ILE A 125 -5.60 -7.06 -12.05
N ALA A 126 -4.98 -6.78 -13.20
CA ALA A 126 -4.51 -7.81 -14.12
C ALA A 126 -3.37 -8.65 -13.51
N ALA A 127 -2.38 -8.01 -12.87
CA ALA A 127 -1.23 -8.71 -12.28
C ALA A 127 -1.63 -9.67 -11.15
N ARG A 128 -2.69 -9.37 -10.40
CA ARG A 128 -3.18 -10.16 -9.26
C ARG A 128 -4.40 -11.05 -9.59
N ASP A 129 -4.83 -11.10 -10.84
CA ASP A 129 -6.03 -11.83 -11.28
C ASP A 129 -7.28 -11.42 -10.45
N LEU A 130 -7.49 -10.11 -10.27
CA LEU A 130 -8.53 -9.56 -9.40
C LEU A 130 -9.77 -9.07 -10.17
N ALA A 131 -9.90 -9.36 -11.47
CA ALA A 131 -10.97 -8.80 -12.32
C ALA A 131 -12.38 -9.03 -11.76
N LYS A 132 -12.65 -10.19 -11.13
CA LYS A 132 -13.95 -10.50 -10.51
C LYS A 132 -14.21 -9.78 -9.19
N GLN A 133 -13.17 -9.19 -8.61
CA GLN A 133 -13.15 -8.58 -7.28
C GLN A 133 -12.74 -7.11 -7.33
N GLU A 134 -12.70 -6.54 -8.53
CA GLU A 134 -12.30 -5.17 -8.81
C GLU A 134 -13.05 -4.16 -7.94
N GLY A 135 -14.38 -4.28 -7.88
CA GLY A 135 -15.20 -3.40 -7.04
C GLY A 135 -14.95 -3.52 -5.54
N ILE A 136 -14.40 -4.63 -5.05
CA ILE A 136 -14.02 -4.77 -3.63
C ILE A 136 -12.75 -3.99 -3.35
N ILE A 137 -11.74 -4.13 -4.23
CA ILE A 137 -10.50 -3.36 -4.13
C ILE A 137 -10.81 -1.87 -4.26
N PHE A 138 -11.60 -1.48 -5.25
CA PHE A 138 -12.01 -0.10 -5.45
C PHE A 138 -12.64 0.51 -4.19
N ARG A 139 -13.62 -0.16 -3.57
CA ARG A 139 -14.22 0.31 -2.30
C ARG A 139 -13.25 0.33 -1.14
N HIS A 140 -12.28 -0.59 -1.08
CA HIS A 140 -11.24 -0.56 -0.06
C HIS A 140 -10.35 0.68 -0.20
N LEU A 141 -9.95 1.03 -1.44
CA LEU A 141 -9.18 2.25 -1.71
C LEU A 141 -9.97 3.52 -1.37
N LEU A 142 -11.26 3.56 -1.71
CA LEU A 142 -12.14 4.69 -1.36
C LEU A 142 -12.21 4.90 0.17
N ARG A 143 -12.36 3.82 0.95
CA ARG A 143 -12.32 3.91 2.42
C ARG A 143 -10.96 4.36 2.93
N LEU A 144 -9.86 3.92 2.30
CA LEU A 144 -8.52 4.34 2.67
C LEU A 144 -8.28 5.82 2.37
N ILE A 145 -8.81 6.35 1.26
CA ILE A 145 -8.76 7.78 0.94
C ILE A 145 -9.41 8.60 2.06
N LEU A 146 -10.59 8.19 2.54
CA LEU A 146 -11.26 8.85 3.65
C LEU A 146 -10.46 8.75 4.95
N LEU A 147 -9.96 7.55 5.27
CA LEU A 147 -9.15 7.31 6.47
C LEU A 147 -7.88 8.17 6.47
N CYS A 148 -7.18 8.28 5.33
CA CYS A 148 -6.03 9.18 5.20
C CYS A 148 -6.43 10.65 5.41
N GLY A 149 -7.60 11.07 4.91
CA GLY A 149 -8.14 12.41 5.17
C GLY A 149 -8.39 12.67 6.65
N GLU A 150 -9.00 11.72 7.37
CA GLU A 150 -9.22 11.81 8.82
C GLU A 150 -7.89 11.85 9.60
N PHE A 151 -6.94 10.99 9.21
CA PHE A 151 -5.66 10.89 9.89
C PHE A 151 -4.71 12.05 9.57
N ALA A 152 -4.86 12.74 8.44
CA ALA A 152 -4.10 13.95 8.13
C ALA A 152 -4.34 15.06 9.17
N ASP A 153 -5.56 15.14 9.70
CA ASP A 153 -5.92 16.09 10.77
C ASP A 153 -5.55 15.55 12.17
N ALA A 154 -5.48 14.23 12.33
CA ALA A 154 -5.01 13.57 13.55
C ALA A 154 -3.49 13.72 13.70
N ARG A 155 -3.06 14.77 14.40
CA ARG A 155 -1.63 15.03 14.64
C ARG A 155 -0.98 13.86 15.39
N PRO A 156 0.14 13.31 14.90
CA PRO A 156 0.81 12.23 15.58
C PRO A 156 1.44 12.74 16.87
N THR A 157 1.50 11.88 17.90
CA THR A 157 2.12 12.22 19.19
C THR A 157 3.65 12.40 19.10
N GLU A 158 4.26 11.90 18.02
CA GLU A 158 5.70 11.85 17.78
C GLU A 158 5.96 12.18 16.31
N GLY A 159 7.15 12.67 15.97
CA GLY A 159 7.50 13.05 14.59
C GLY A 159 7.08 14.48 14.24
N ASP A 160 7.27 14.85 12.97
CA ASP A 160 6.87 16.16 12.45
C ASP A 160 5.40 16.15 12.01
N PRO A 161 4.50 16.95 12.65
CA PRO A 161 3.10 17.02 12.28
C PRO A 161 2.86 17.50 10.84
N GLN A 162 3.71 18.37 10.30
CA GLN A 162 3.55 18.88 8.94
C GLN A 162 3.87 17.80 7.92
N ALA A 163 5.03 17.15 8.04
CA ALA A 163 5.39 16.02 7.17
C ALA A 163 4.38 14.87 7.25
N TRP A 164 3.79 14.63 8.43
CA TRP A 164 2.69 13.68 8.57
C TRP A 164 1.47 14.06 7.75
N HIS A 165 1.01 15.31 7.88
CA HIS A 165 -0.15 15.82 7.15
C HIS A 165 0.08 15.74 5.64
N GLU A 166 1.23 16.23 5.16
CA GLU A 166 1.61 16.22 3.75
C GLU A 166 1.63 14.79 3.17
N GLU A 167 2.15 13.82 3.92
CA GLU A 167 2.18 12.43 3.46
C GLU A 167 0.78 11.80 3.39
N MET A 168 -0.10 12.07 4.37
CA MET A 168 -1.47 11.57 4.34
C MET A 168 -2.26 12.16 3.17
N VAL A 169 -2.11 13.46 2.92
CA VAL A 169 -2.69 14.15 1.75
C VAL A 169 -2.13 13.58 0.45
N ASP A 170 -0.82 13.33 0.37
CA ASP A 170 -0.16 12.76 -0.81
C ASP A 170 -0.69 11.35 -1.14
N ILE A 171 -0.79 10.47 -0.14
CA ILE A 171 -1.32 9.12 -0.31
C ILE A 171 -2.77 9.18 -0.81
N ALA A 172 -3.61 9.98 -0.14
CA ALA A 172 -5.01 10.16 -0.53
C ALA A 172 -5.15 10.72 -1.96
N ALA A 173 -4.30 11.66 -2.35
CA ALA A 173 -4.31 12.27 -3.69
C ALA A 173 -3.95 11.25 -4.79
N HIS A 174 -2.90 10.44 -4.56
CA HIS A 174 -2.51 9.40 -5.51
C HIS A 174 -3.58 8.33 -5.67
N LEU A 175 -4.16 7.85 -4.56
CA LEU A 175 -5.23 6.87 -4.59
C LEU A 175 -6.50 7.42 -5.24
N THR A 176 -6.85 8.69 -4.97
CA THR A 176 -7.95 9.39 -5.64
C THR A 176 -7.74 9.45 -7.14
N THR A 177 -6.52 9.78 -7.58
CA THR A 177 -6.16 9.81 -9.00
C THR A 177 -6.34 8.43 -9.65
N SER A 178 -5.88 7.37 -8.98
CA SER A 178 -6.09 5.99 -9.43
C SER A 178 -7.57 5.61 -9.53
N CYS A 179 -8.38 5.95 -8.53
CA CYS A 179 -9.82 5.62 -8.52
C CYS A 179 -10.59 6.42 -9.60
N ARG A 180 -10.31 7.71 -9.75
CA ARG A 180 -10.91 8.54 -10.81
C ARG A 180 -10.58 8.06 -12.21
N ALA A 181 -9.39 7.48 -12.43
CA ALA A 181 -9.04 6.91 -13.73
C ALA A 181 -9.91 5.69 -14.11
N VAL A 182 -10.46 4.99 -13.12
CA VAL A 182 -11.32 3.80 -13.31
C VAL A 182 -12.77 4.22 -13.45
N ASP A 183 -13.28 4.99 -12.47
CA ASP A 183 -14.64 5.49 -12.45
C ASP A 183 -14.68 6.88 -11.75
N PRO A 184 -14.61 7.97 -12.53
CA PRO A 184 -14.69 9.33 -11.97
C PRO A 184 -16.01 9.57 -11.23
N THR A 185 -17.13 9.09 -11.79
CA THR A 185 -18.46 9.41 -11.26
C THR A 185 -18.67 8.78 -9.90
N SER A 186 -18.37 7.48 -9.76
CA SER A 186 -18.50 6.80 -8.47
C SER A 186 -17.50 7.32 -7.44
N THR A 187 -16.29 7.70 -7.86
CA THR A 187 -15.28 8.26 -6.96
C THR A 187 -15.73 9.60 -6.38
N ASP A 188 -16.17 10.51 -7.25
CA ASP A 188 -16.59 11.85 -6.82
C ASP A 188 -17.86 11.79 -5.97
N GLN A 189 -18.84 10.95 -6.34
CA GLN A 189 -20.05 10.74 -5.54
C GLN A 189 -19.73 10.19 -4.14
N PHE A 190 -18.87 9.17 -4.03
CA PHE A 190 -18.53 8.58 -2.73
C PHE A 190 -17.85 9.60 -1.80
N VAL A 191 -16.99 10.44 -2.36
CA VAL A 191 -16.30 11.50 -1.64
C VAL A 191 -17.25 12.61 -1.20
N GLU A 192 -18.16 13.06 -2.09
CA GLU A 192 -19.18 14.06 -1.77
C GLU A 192 -20.13 13.56 -0.67
N GLU A 193 -20.57 12.30 -0.75
CA GLU A 193 -21.42 11.67 0.26
C GLU A 193 -20.71 11.57 1.63
N ALA A 194 -19.42 11.20 1.64
CA ALA A 194 -18.64 11.14 2.87
C ALA A 194 -18.49 12.53 3.53
N GLN A 195 -18.25 13.58 2.73
CA GLN A 195 -18.21 14.96 3.22
C GLN A 195 -19.57 15.43 3.74
N ALA A 196 -20.67 15.07 3.06
CA ALA A 196 -22.02 15.42 3.49
C ALA A 196 -22.43 14.70 4.80
N ALA A 197 -21.96 13.47 5.01
CA ALA A 197 -22.23 12.71 6.23
C ALA A 197 -21.50 13.24 7.48
N ASP A 198 -20.35 13.91 7.32
CA ASP A 198 -19.64 14.60 8.42
C ASP A 198 -20.36 15.91 8.85
N VAL A 199 -21.15 16.52 7.94
CA VAL A 199 -21.95 17.73 8.23
C VAL A 199 -23.32 17.35 8.84
N VAL A 200 -23.33 16.91 10.10
CA VAL A 200 -24.56 16.77 10.91
C VAL A 200 -24.68 17.95 11.88
N GLU A 201 -25.89 18.52 12.01
CA GLU A 201 -26.22 19.68 12.85
C GLU A 201 -25.67 19.56 14.29
N GLY A 202 -24.58 20.27 14.59
CA GLY A 202 -24.13 20.49 15.98
C GLY A 202 -22.63 20.58 16.20
N GLU A 203 -21.77 20.09 15.30
CA GLU A 203 -20.32 20.30 15.42
C GLU A 203 -19.90 21.57 14.68
N SER A 204 -19.23 22.47 15.40
CA SER A 204 -18.48 23.56 14.77
C SER A 204 -17.50 22.92 13.79
N ALA A 205 -17.70 23.17 12.49
CA ALA A 205 -16.81 22.75 11.41
C ALA A 205 -15.36 22.89 11.89
N ARG A 206 -14.62 21.77 11.89
CA ARG A 206 -13.20 21.74 12.24
C ARG A 206 -12.51 22.90 11.50
N GLU A 207 -11.77 23.74 12.21
CA GLU A 207 -11.25 25.03 11.71
C GLU A 207 -10.27 24.90 10.52
N HIS A 208 -9.95 23.69 10.07
CA HIS A 208 -8.98 23.41 9.01
C HIS A 208 -9.73 23.02 7.71
N PRO A 209 -9.24 23.42 6.53
CA PRO A 209 -9.75 22.85 5.29
C PRO A 209 -9.60 21.33 5.38
N HIS A 210 -10.72 20.61 5.28
CA HIS A 210 -10.77 19.17 5.41
C HIS A 210 -9.66 18.54 4.56
N ALA A 211 -8.69 17.83 5.15
CA ALA A 211 -7.50 17.36 4.43
C ALA A 211 -7.84 16.50 3.19
N LEU A 212 -8.98 15.80 3.22
CA LEU A 212 -9.59 15.20 2.02
C LEU A 212 -9.81 16.21 0.90
N ALA A 213 -10.39 17.38 1.15
CA ALA A 213 -10.58 18.43 0.14
C ALA A 213 -9.25 18.88 -0.48
N GLU A 214 -8.19 18.97 0.34
CA GLU A 214 -6.84 19.23 -0.16
C GLU A 214 -6.34 18.08 -1.05
N ALA A 215 -6.49 16.83 -0.61
CA ALA A 215 -6.12 15.66 -1.39
C ALA A 215 -6.89 15.59 -2.74
N LEU A 216 -8.17 15.96 -2.76
CA LEU A 216 -8.98 16.02 -3.99
C LEU A 216 -8.50 17.12 -4.94
N ALA A 217 -8.12 18.27 -4.39
CA ALA A 217 -7.54 19.38 -5.16
C ALA A 217 -6.18 18.97 -5.73
N ALA A 218 -5.32 18.34 -4.92
CA ALA A 218 -4.03 17.80 -5.32
C ALA A 218 -4.17 16.73 -6.42
N ALA A 219 -5.10 15.78 -6.27
CA ALA A 219 -5.40 14.77 -7.29
C ALA A 219 -5.80 15.40 -8.64
N THR A 220 -6.56 16.50 -8.60
CA THR A 220 -6.93 17.25 -9.81
C THR A 220 -5.72 17.90 -10.48
N HIS A 221 -4.71 18.30 -9.70
CA HIS A 221 -3.46 18.85 -10.22
C HIS A 221 -2.52 17.76 -10.77
N THR A 222 -2.39 16.63 -10.08
CA THR A 222 -1.61 15.46 -10.52
C THR A 222 -2.13 14.90 -11.85
N ALA A 223 -3.45 14.80 -12.00
CA ALA A 223 -4.06 14.42 -13.28
C ALA A 223 -3.72 15.42 -14.41
N LYS A 224 -3.73 16.73 -14.14
CA LYS A 224 -3.36 17.75 -15.15
C LYS A 224 -1.89 17.65 -15.60
N ILE A 225 -0.98 17.26 -14.71
CA ILE A 225 0.45 17.06 -15.04
C ILE A 225 0.67 15.82 -15.90
N LEU A 226 -0.11 14.75 -15.67
CA LEU A 226 -0.05 13.52 -16.47
C LEU A 226 -0.72 13.69 -17.86
N PHE A 227 -1.68 14.60 -18.01
CA PHE A 227 -2.45 14.83 -19.25
C PHE A 227 -2.15 16.14 -20.00
N THR A 228 -1.04 16.84 -19.70
CA THR A 228 -0.60 17.99 -20.52
C THR A 228 -0.11 17.54 -21.92
N PRO A 229 -0.42 18.28 -23.00
CA PRO A 229 -0.08 17.92 -24.38
C PRO A 229 1.41 17.61 -24.61
N ASP A 230 2.29 18.23 -23.83
CA ASP A 230 3.74 18.04 -23.96
C ASP A 230 4.21 16.64 -23.50
N ASN A 231 3.48 15.94 -22.61
CA ASN A 231 3.84 14.61 -22.13
C ASN A 231 3.37 13.47 -23.06
N VAL A 232 2.40 13.71 -23.95
CA VAL A 232 1.89 12.68 -24.89
C VAL A 232 2.89 12.41 -26.02
N SER A 233 3.77 13.37 -26.31
CA SER A 233 4.77 13.26 -27.39
C SER A 233 5.84 12.18 -27.13
N HIS A 234 6.08 11.83 -25.86
CA HIS A 234 7.05 10.79 -25.49
C HIS A 234 6.48 9.37 -25.50
N ILE A 235 5.16 9.21 -25.48
CA ILE A 235 4.50 7.89 -25.47
C ILE A 235 4.32 7.34 -26.89
N LEU A 236 4.22 8.20 -27.91
CA LEU A 236 4.04 7.79 -29.30
C LEU A 236 5.36 7.57 -30.10
N THR A 237 6.53 7.83 -29.52
CA THR A 237 7.82 7.70 -30.23
C THR A 237 8.61 6.42 -29.96
N ARG A 238 8.11 5.52 -29.12
CA ARG A 238 8.74 4.20 -28.91
C ARG A 238 7.84 3.08 -29.39
N HIS A 239 7.74 2.88 -30.71
CA HIS A 239 7.75 1.57 -31.37
C HIS A 239 7.52 1.72 -32.88
N THR A 240 8.56 2.08 -33.60
CA THR A 240 8.72 1.73 -35.02
C THR A 240 10.13 1.17 -35.20
N ARG A 241 10.28 -0.14 -34.97
CA ARG A 241 11.46 -0.85 -35.49
C ARG A 241 11.21 -1.13 -36.98
N PRO A 242 12.15 -0.81 -37.88
CA PRO A 242 12.03 -1.13 -39.29
C PRO A 242 12.20 -2.64 -39.50
N PHE A 243 11.29 -3.22 -40.30
CA PHE A 243 11.35 -4.59 -40.80
C PHE A 243 12.43 -4.66 -41.88
N THR A 244 13.65 -5.09 -41.54
CA THR A 244 14.69 -5.43 -42.52
C THR A 244 14.53 -6.88 -42.96
N ALA A 245 13.92 -7.06 -44.13
CA ALA A 245 14.08 -8.27 -44.93
C ALA A 245 15.44 -8.24 -45.62
N GLY A 246 16.23 -9.31 -45.50
CA GLY A 246 17.54 -9.42 -46.14
C GLY A 246 18.13 -10.81 -45.92
N LEU A 247 17.62 -11.78 -46.69
CA LEU A 247 18.34 -13.02 -47.00
C LEU A 247 19.51 -12.64 -47.91
N ASP A 248 20.74 -12.89 -47.49
CA ASP A 248 21.89 -12.87 -48.40
C ASP A 248 22.75 -14.11 -48.17
N PHE A 249 22.91 -14.87 -49.26
CA PHE A 249 23.67 -16.11 -49.35
C PHE A 249 25.14 -15.76 -49.58
N GLY A 250 26.01 -16.13 -48.65
CA GLY A 250 27.46 -16.01 -48.84
C GLY A 250 27.99 -17.05 -49.86
N PRO A 251 28.97 -16.70 -50.70
CA PRO A 251 29.53 -17.63 -51.70
C PRO A 251 30.51 -18.63 -51.07
N VAL A 252 30.45 -19.87 -51.58
CA VAL A 252 31.34 -20.99 -51.26
C VAL A 252 32.62 -20.89 -52.09
N GLU A 253 33.78 -20.79 -51.44
CA GLU A 253 35.09 -20.96 -52.10
C GLU A 253 35.49 -22.46 -52.15
N PRO A 254 36.09 -22.93 -53.26
CA PRO A 254 36.57 -24.31 -53.39
C PRO A 254 37.98 -24.48 -52.82
N SER A 255 38.21 -25.56 -52.07
CA SER A 255 39.55 -25.99 -51.67
C SER A 255 40.08 -27.05 -52.64
N ASP A 256 41.21 -26.76 -53.27
CA ASP A 256 42.20 -27.76 -53.73
C ASP A 256 43.06 -28.23 -52.54
#